data_AF-A0A929BFG0-F1
#
_entry.id   AF-A0A929BFG0-F1
#
_cell.length_a   1.000
_cell.length_b   1.000
_cell.length_c   1.000
_cell.angle_alpha   90.00
_cell.angle_beta   90.00
_cell.angle_gamma   90.00
#
_symmetry.space_group_name_H-M   'P 1'
#
loop_
_entity.id
_entity.type
_entity.pdbx_description
1 polymer ?
#
loop_
_entity_poly.entity_id
_entity_poly.type
_entity_poly.pdbx_seq_one_letter_code
_entity_poly.pdbx_strand_id
1 'polypeptide(L)'
;MSKTTKIILILFTIIIIMVVVLIKIKGKEKLNNFKTEQAKIENIIKNRLISGLLLPAKEISLKSQISGILDKLYVETGQQVKVGDKIAKIKLIADPKSVELATKALTTSQINFDTEKKSYLRNKQLFENGTIAEAEFEQSYQKYKLALEVLNSNKNQLQIIKEGYSKKQSVVANIVRATISGTVLELPLKEGSSVIERNNFNEGSTIAVIADLKSLIFKGKINENDIVYLNKGKNFSISITALNNLKTTAILNKISPKGIEQNGVIKFDIEAKINIPGDTIKIRSGYTAIADIITEKRDSVLTIDEKNLIFKGDTTFVQVLKKSNLFEKKRVKTGLSDGLRIEITEGLNKNDKIKVQD
;
A
#
# COMPACT_ATOMS: atom_id res chain seq x y z
N MET A 1 -71.02 -15.87 74.64
CA MET A 1 -69.60 -16.04 74.22
C MET A 1 -68.75 -16.20 75.46
N SER A 2 -68.04 -17.32 75.57
CA SER A 2 -67.03 -17.51 76.61
C SER A 2 -65.99 -16.39 76.54
N LYS A 3 -65.42 -15.96 77.67
CA LYS A 3 -64.38 -14.91 77.69
C LYS A 3 -63.20 -15.23 76.73
N THR A 4 -62.96 -16.51 76.47
CA THR A 4 -61.94 -17.01 75.54
C THR A 4 -62.25 -16.73 74.06
N THR A 5 -63.52 -16.77 73.63
CA THR A 5 -63.89 -16.53 72.21
C THR A 5 -63.82 -15.05 71.81
N LYS A 6 -64.05 -14.12 72.74
CA LYS A 6 -63.85 -12.67 72.48
C LYS A 6 -62.38 -12.30 72.33
N ILE A 7 -61.49 -12.91 73.11
CA ILE A 7 -60.04 -12.63 73.05
C ILE A 7 -59.44 -13.09 71.72
N ILE A 8 -59.85 -14.25 71.21
CA ILE A 8 -59.40 -14.79 69.93
C ILE A 8 -59.83 -13.89 68.75
N LEU A 9 -61.05 -13.34 68.79
CA LEU A 9 -61.56 -12.48 67.72
C LEU A 9 -60.85 -11.12 67.67
N ILE A 10 -60.48 -10.57 68.84
CA ILE A 10 -59.71 -9.32 68.95
C ILE A 10 -58.27 -9.53 68.45
N LEU A 11 -57.65 -10.67 68.80
CA LEU A 11 -56.31 -10.99 68.32
C LEU A 11 -56.28 -11.15 66.79
N PHE A 12 -57.31 -11.78 66.22
CA PHE A 12 -57.43 -11.99 64.77
C PHE A 12 -57.63 -10.68 64.00
N THR A 13 -58.43 -9.75 64.55
CA THR A 13 -58.63 -8.42 63.93
C THR A 13 -57.37 -7.55 64.02
N ILE A 14 -56.61 -7.63 65.11
CA ILE A 14 -55.30 -6.96 65.23
C ILE A 14 -54.30 -7.52 64.21
N ILE A 15 -54.27 -8.84 64.00
CA ILE A 15 -53.42 -9.49 62.99
C ILE A 15 -53.81 -9.04 61.58
N ILE A 16 -55.12 -8.97 61.27
CA ILE A 16 -55.59 -8.48 59.97
C ILE A 16 -55.17 -7.02 59.75
N ILE A 17 -55.32 -6.15 60.75
CA ILE A 17 -54.90 -4.74 60.65
C ILE A 17 -53.38 -4.65 60.48
N MET A 18 -52.60 -5.46 61.21
CA MET A 18 -51.15 -5.53 61.07
C MET A 18 -50.73 -5.99 59.67
N VAL A 19 -51.41 -6.98 59.09
CA VAL A 19 -51.16 -7.46 57.72
C VAL A 19 -51.51 -6.40 56.69
N VAL A 20 -52.64 -5.69 56.84
CA VAL A 20 -53.04 -4.60 55.93
C VAL A 20 -52.06 -3.42 56.03
N VAL A 21 -51.58 -3.10 57.23
CA VAL A 21 -50.55 -2.07 57.44
C VAL A 21 -49.21 -2.50 56.83
N LEU A 22 -48.80 -3.77 57.01
CA LEU A 22 -47.59 -4.32 56.39
C LEU A 22 -47.66 -4.35 54.86
N ILE A 23 -48.83 -4.65 54.28
CA ILE A 23 -49.06 -4.60 52.84
C ILE A 23 -49.02 -3.14 52.33
N LYS A 24 -49.60 -2.18 53.07
CA LYS A 24 -49.50 -0.75 52.72
C LYS A 24 -48.08 -0.20 52.84
N ILE A 25 -47.29 -0.67 53.81
CA ILE A 25 -45.89 -0.23 53.99
C ILE A 25 -44.97 -0.89 52.95
N LYS A 26 -45.20 -2.15 52.57
CA LYS A 26 -44.50 -2.81 51.45
C LYS A 26 -44.95 -2.32 50.07
N GLY A 27 -46.12 -1.70 49.96
CA GLY A 27 -46.66 -1.10 48.74
C GLY A 27 -46.07 0.27 48.37
N LYS A 28 -45.24 0.88 49.23
CA LYS A 28 -44.33 1.95 48.79
C LYS A 28 -43.15 1.30 48.10
N GLU A 29 -43.31 1.14 46.79
CA GLU A 29 -42.37 0.59 45.84
C GLU A 29 -40.92 1.00 46.15
N LYS A 30 -40.01 0.04 45.98
CA LYS A 30 -38.58 0.32 45.78
C LYS A 30 -38.48 1.45 44.75
N LEU A 31 -38.13 2.66 45.20
CA LEU A 31 -37.57 3.65 44.30
C LEU A 31 -36.25 3.08 43.83
N ASN A 32 -36.28 2.36 42.70
CA ASN A 32 -35.08 2.18 41.91
C ASN A 32 -34.58 3.59 41.61
N ASN A 33 -33.43 3.96 42.17
CA ASN A 33 -32.73 5.18 41.82
C ASN A 33 -32.21 5.02 40.39
N PHE A 34 -33.11 5.20 39.42
CA PHE A 34 -32.75 5.20 38.01
C PHE A 34 -31.84 6.40 37.76
N LYS A 35 -30.66 6.14 37.19
CA LYS A 35 -29.80 7.21 36.71
C LYS A 35 -30.53 7.95 35.59
N THR A 36 -30.44 9.28 35.62
CA THR A 36 -31.01 10.12 34.56
C THR A 36 -29.93 10.91 33.88
N GLU A 37 -30.08 11.11 32.58
CA GLU A 37 -29.21 11.90 31.74
C GLU A 37 -30.02 12.97 31.00
N GLN A 38 -29.42 14.13 30.74
CA GLN A 38 -30.03 15.19 29.95
C GLN A 38 -29.45 15.19 28.54
N ALA A 39 -30.26 15.60 27.58
CA ALA A 39 -29.79 15.78 26.22
C ALA A 39 -28.77 16.93 26.12
N LYS A 40 -27.73 16.73 25.32
CA LYS A 40 -26.61 17.66 25.16
C LYS A 40 -26.54 18.18 23.73
N ILE A 41 -26.07 19.41 23.57
CA ILE A 41 -25.88 20.01 22.23
C ILE A 41 -24.49 19.61 21.74
N GLU A 42 -24.49 18.51 20.99
CA GLU A 42 -23.39 17.75 20.40
C GLU A 42 -23.01 18.18 18.98
N ASN A 43 -21.79 17.91 18.51
CA ASN A 43 -21.56 17.66 17.08
C ASN A 43 -21.60 16.14 16.87
N ILE A 44 -22.35 15.67 15.87
CA ILE A 44 -22.36 14.26 15.46
C ILE A 44 -21.59 14.13 14.16
N ILE A 45 -20.64 13.20 14.15
CA ILE A 45 -19.80 12.90 12.98
C ILE A 45 -19.96 11.43 12.65
N LYS A 46 -20.51 11.14 11.47
CA LYS A 46 -20.64 9.78 10.97
C LYS A 46 -19.47 9.48 10.05
N ASN A 47 -18.80 8.39 10.39
CA ASN A 47 -17.56 7.96 9.76
C ASN A 47 -17.74 6.64 9.01
N ARG A 48 -16.95 6.47 7.95
CA ARG A 48 -16.75 5.20 7.26
C ARG A 48 -15.29 4.81 7.33
N LEU A 49 -15.06 3.59 7.80
CA LEU A 49 -13.73 3.00 7.90
C LEU A 49 -13.42 2.23 6.63
N ILE A 50 -12.25 2.49 6.06
CA ILE A 50 -11.75 1.80 4.87
C ILE A 50 -10.39 1.21 5.19
N SER A 51 -10.25 -0.10 4.99
CA SER A 51 -8.95 -0.76 5.08
C SER A 51 -8.17 -0.60 3.77
N GLY A 52 -6.85 -0.45 3.89
CA GLY A 52 -5.95 -0.39 2.77
C GLY A 52 -4.51 -0.67 3.17
N LEU A 53 -3.61 -0.56 2.20
CA LEU A 53 -2.20 -0.83 2.33
C LEU A 53 -1.39 0.44 2.07
N LEU A 54 -0.26 0.57 2.75
CA LEU A 54 0.76 1.57 2.48
C LEU A 54 1.74 1.03 1.45
N LEU A 55 1.82 1.68 0.30
CA LEU A 55 2.70 1.30 -0.80
C LEU A 55 3.62 2.48 -1.16
N PRO A 56 4.84 2.22 -1.66
CA PRO A 56 5.66 3.27 -2.23
C PRO A 56 4.97 3.92 -3.43
N ALA A 57 5.08 5.24 -3.52
CA ALA A 57 4.59 6.00 -4.68
C ALA A 57 5.35 5.64 -5.96
N LYS A 58 6.63 5.26 -5.81
CA LYS A 58 7.50 4.87 -6.90
C LYS A 58 8.20 3.56 -6.56
N GLU A 59 7.89 2.54 -7.34
CA GLU A 59 8.49 1.21 -7.29
C GLU A 59 8.92 0.81 -8.69
N ILE A 60 10.10 0.22 -8.83
CA ILE A 60 10.60 -0.29 -10.09
C ILE A 60 11.18 -1.68 -9.93
N SER A 61 10.77 -2.58 -10.81
CA SER A 61 11.40 -3.89 -10.95
C SER A 61 12.55 -3.78 -11.95
N LEU A 62 13.78 -3.97 -11.48
CA LEU A 62 14.96 -4.08 -12.32
C LEU A 62 14.94 -5.42 -13.02
N LYS A 63 14.76 -5.40 -14.34
CA LYS A 63 14.74 -6.58 -15.20
C LYS A 63 16.12 -6.83 -15.82
N SER A 64 16.41 -8.08 -16.14
CA SER A 64 17.63 -8.42 -16.88
C SER A 64 17.58 -7.91 -18.32
N GLN A 65 18.70 -7.38 -18.80
CA GLN A 65 18.88 -6.98 -20.21
C GLN A 65 19.58 -8.06 -21.05
N ILE A 66 20.15 -9.08 -20.41
CA ILE A 66 20.85 -10.19 -21.08
C ILE A 66 20.45 -11.53 -20.45
N SER A 67 20.52 -12.60 -21.24
CA SER A 67 20.26 -13.95 -20.76
C SER A 67 21.54 -14.59 -20.21
N GLY A 68 21.46 -15.34 -19.11
CA GLY A 68 22.67 -15.92 -18.50
C GLY A 68 22.45 -16.47 -17.09
N ILE A 69 23.51 -16.48 -16.29
CA ILE A 69 23.49 -16.89 -14.88
C ILE A 69 23.74 -15.67 -14.02
N LEU A 70 22.98 -15.50 -12.94
CA LEU A 70 23.26 -14.50 -11.92
C LEU A 70 24.59 -14.85 -11.22
N ASP A 71 25.67 -14.12 -11.54
CA ASP A 71 27.03 -14.38 -11.03
C ASP A 71 27.16 -13.87 -9.59
N LYS A 72 26.74 -12.63 -9.35
CA LYS A 72 26.88 -11.99 -8.05
C LYS A 72 25.80 -10.94 -7.79
N LEU A 73 25.31 -10.85 -6.56
CA LEU A 73 24.52 -9.75 -6.04
C LEU A 73 25.43 -8.82 -5.23
N TYR A 74 25.32 -7.52 -5.48
CA TYR A 74 26.11 -6.49 -4.79
C TYR A 74 25.34 -5.81 -3.66
N VAL A 75 24.06 -6.14 -3.50
CA VAL A 75 23.15 -5.51 -2.55
C VAL A 75 22.32 -6.54 -1.81
N GLU A 76 21.82 -6.13 -0.65
CA GLU A 76 20.92 -6.93 0.19
C GLU A 76 19.54 -6.27 0.31
N THR A 77 18.53 -7.05 0.68
CA THR A 77 17.19 -6.51 0.96
C THR A 77 17.22 -5.55 2.15
N GLY A 78 16.54 -4.42 2.02
CA GLY A 78 16.56 -3.33 3.00
C GLY A 78 17.72 -2.35 2.85
N GLN A 79 18.70 -2.60 1.97
CA GLN A 79 19.79 -1.67 1.70
C GLN A 79 19.31 -0.46 0.88
N GLN A 80 19.82 0.73 1.21
CA GLN A 80 19.63 1.92 0.38
C GLN A 80 20.64 1.97 -0.76
N VAL A 81 20.16 2.30 -1.95
CA VAL A 81 20.95 2.41 -3.18
C VAL A 81 20.66 3.73 -3.87
N LYS A 82 21.64 4.23 -4.61
CA LYS A 82 21.54 5.42 -5.46
C LYS A 82 21.49 5.01 -6.93
N VAL A 83 20.97 5.91 -7.77
CA VAL A 83 21.01 5.73 -9.23
C VAL A 83 22.44 5.42 -9.69
N GLY A 84 22.60 4.35 -10.47
CA GLY A 84 23.88 3.91 -11.03
C GLY A 84 24.63 2.87 -10.20
N ASP A 85 24.24 2.63 -8.94
CA ASP A 85 24.86 1.62 -8.09
C ASP A 85 24.72 0.23 -8.72
N LYS A 86 25.75 -0.59 -8.55
CA LYS A 86 25.75 -1.98 -9.05
C LYS A 86 24.82 -2.80 -8.17
N ILE A 87 23.87 -3.49 -8.78
CA ILE A 87 22.90 -4.36 -8.09
C ILE A 87 23.28 -5.82 -8.28
N ALA A 88 23.58 -6.20 -9.52
CA ALA A 88 23.96 -7.55 -9.85
C ALA A 88 24.95 -7.61 -11.00
N LYS A 89 25.67 -8.72 -11.08
CA LYS A 89 26.47 -9.12 -12.23
C LYS A 89 25.88 -10.40 -12.81
N ILE A 90 25.72 -10.42 -14.12
CA ILE A 90 25.22 -11.57 -14.88
C ILE A 90 26.39 -12.11 -15.69
N LYS A 91 26.56 -13.43 -15.67
CA LYS A 91 27.49 -14.13 -16.56
C LYS A 91 26.72 -14.62 -17.77
N LEU A 92 27.08 -14.13 -18.95
CA LEU A 92 26.49 -14.58 -20.21
C LEU A 92 26.82 -16.06 -20.43
N ILE A 93 25.82 -16.86 -20.81
CA ILE A 93 26.06 -18.17 -21.41
C ILE A 93 26.05 -17.96 -22.91
N ALA A 94 27.22 -17.97 -23.52
CA ALA A 94 27.34 -17.84 -24.97
C ALA A 94 26.91 -19.15 -25.64
N ASP A 95 26.19 -19.04 -26.76
CA ASP A 95 25.88 -20.17 -27.62
C ASP A 95 27.18 -20.73 -28.24
N PRO A 96 27.52 -22.02 -28.01
CA PRO A 96 28.74 -22.63 -28.54
C PRO A 96 28.89 -22.48 -30.05
N LYS A 97 27.79 -22.56 -30.82
CA LYS A 97 27.82 -22.44 -32.29
C LYS A 97 28.21 -21.03 -32.72
N SER A 98 27.60 -20.03 -32.11
CA SER A 98 27.92 -18.61 -32.36
C SER A 98 29.37 -18.29 -32.00
N VAL A 99 29.89 -18.85 -30.89
CA VAL A 99 31.29 -18.69 -30.49
C VAL A 99 32.24 -19.33 -31.52
N GLU A 100 31.92 -20.52 -32.02
CA GLU A 100 32.72 -21.22 -33.02
C GLU A 100 32.82 -20.41 -34.32
N LEU A 101 31.69 -19.91 -34.83
CA LEU A 101 31.64 -19.12 -36.06
C LEU A 101 32.47 -17.83 -35.94
N ALA A 102 32.33 -17.11 -34.83
CA ALA A 102 33.09 -15.89 -34.58
C ALA A 102 34.60 -16.17 -34.40
N THR A 103 34.95 -17.31 -33.80
CA THR A 103 36.35 -17.73 -33.66
C THR A 103 36.96 -18.04 -35.02
N LYS A 104 36.24 -18.74 -35.91
CA LYS A 104 36.68 -18.99 -37.30
C LYS A 104 36.89 -17.69 -38.06
N ALA A 105 35.94 -16.75 -38.00
CA ALA A 105 36.06 -15.45 -38.65
C ALA A 105 37.28 -14.65 -38.16
N LEU A 106 37.53 -14.65 -36.84
CA LEU A 106 38.72 -14.01 -36.26
C LEU A 106 40.01 -14.63 -36.81
N THR A 107 40.10 -15.96 -36.81
CA THR A 107 41.27 -16.69 -37.35
C THR A 107 41.52 -16.33 -38.82
N THR A 108 40.49 -16.33 -39.66
CA THR A 108 40.63 -15.94 -41.08
C THR A 108 41.11 -14.50 -41.23
N SER A 109 40.55 -13.56 -40.46
CA SER A 109 41.00 -12.16 -40.50
C SER A 109 42.42 -11.96 -40.00
N GLN A 110 42.87 -12.76 -39.02
CA GLN A 110 44.24 -12.73 -38.52
C GLN A 110 45.22 -13.17 -39.60
N ILE A 111 44.92 -14.28 -40.30
CA ILE A 111 45.73 -14.77 -41.42
C ILE A 111 45.82 -13.71 -42.53
N ASN A 112 44.70 -13.08 -42.88
CA ASN A 112 44.67 -12.02 -43.89
C ASN A 112 45.49 -10.79 -43.46
N PHE A 113 45.32 -10.34 -42.21
CA PHE A 113 46.10 -9.24 -41.65
C PHE A 113 47.60 -9.54 -41.66
N ASP A 114 48.02 -10.74 -41.25
CA ASP A 114 49.44 -11.10 -41.25
C ASP A 114 50.02 -11.14 -42.67
N THR A 115 49.21 -11.54 -43.66
CA THR A 115 49.57 -11.53 -45.08
C THR A 115 49.76 -10.11 -45.60
N GLU A 116 48.76 -9.24 -45.41
CA GLU A 116 48.81 -7.86 -45.88
C GLU A 116 49.84 -7.01 -45.13
N LYS A 117 50.06 -7.29 -43.83
CA LYS A 117 51.13 -6.66 -43.04
C LYS A 117 52.51 -6.99 -43.60
N LYS A 118 52.77 -8.26 -43.93
CA LYS A 118 54.04 -8.65 -44.57
C LYS A 118 54.21 -8.00 -45.94
N SER A 119 53.13 -7.95 -46.73
CA SER A 119 53.13 -7.28 -48.04
C SER A 119 53.46 -5.79 -47.93
N TYR A 120 52.79 -5.08 -47.02
CA TYR A 120 53.05 -3.66 -46.74
C TYR A 120 54.49 -3.42 -46.25
N LEU A 121 55.00 -4.22 -45.31
CA LEU A 121 56.36 -4.06 -44.80
C LEU A 121 57.41 -4.25 -45.91
N ARG A 122 57.21 -5.23 -46.79
CA ARG A 122 58.06 -5.46 -47.96
C ARG A 122 57.98 -4.29 -48.94
N ASN A 123 56.77 -3.83 -49.29
CA ASN A 123 56.59 -2.72 -50.22
C ASN A 123 57.11 -1.40 -49.64
N LYS A 124 57.03 -1.20 -48.32
CA LYS A 124 57.64 -0.06 -47.64
C LYS A 124 59.14 0.00 -47.86
N GLN A 125 59.84 -1.13 -47.67
CA GLN A 125 61.29 -1.22 -47.93
C GLN A 125 61.62 -0.96 -49.40
N LEU A 126 60.84 -1.53 -50.33
CA LEU A 126 61.06 -1.32 -51.77
C LEU A 126 60.80 0.12 -52.20
N PHE A 127 59.81 0.79 -51.61
CA PHE A 127 59.51 2.19 -51.88
C PHE A 127 60.60 3.11 -51.33
N GLU A 128 61.07 2.87 -50.10
CA GLU A 128 62.22 3.58 -49.50
C GLU A 128 63.49 3.43 -50.35
N ASN A 129 63.65 2.29 -51.03
CA ASN A 129 64.74 2.03 -51.98
C ASN A 129 64.46 2.53 -53.42
N GLY A 130 63.35 3.23 -53.67
CA GLY A 130 62.99 3.76 -54.99
C GLY A 130 62.64 2.72 -56.07
N THR A 131 62.32 1.49 -55.67
CA THR A 131 62.13 0.34 -56.58
C THR A 131 60.67 0.16 -57.04
N ILE A 132 59.69 0.74 -56.35
CA ILE A 132 58.26 0.69 -56.72
C ILE A 132 57.64 2.09 -56.76
N ALA A 133 56.55 2.23 -57.51
CA ALA A 133 55.81 3.48 -57.60
C ALA A 133 55.00 3.80 -56.33
N GLU A 134 54.76 5.08 -56.07
CA GLU A 134 53.96 5.55 -54.91
C GLU A 134 52.55 4.94 -54.89
N ALA A 135 51.90 4.84 -56.06
CA ALA A 135 50.56 4.24 -56.17
C ALA A 135 50.52 2.77 -55.69
N GLU A 136 51.59 2.00 -55.94
CA GLU A 136 51.69 0.59 -55.51
C GLU A 136 51.94 0.49 -54.00
N PHE A 137 52.78 1.38 -53.46
CA PHE A 137 52.98 1.50 -52.02
C PHE A 137 51.67 1.89 -51.31
N GLU A 138 50.97 2.91 -51.79
CA GLU A 138 49.71 3.38 -51.21
C GLU A 138 48.64 2.27 -51.24
N GLN A 139 48.52 1.54 -52.35
CA GLN A 139 47.61 0.40 -52.43
C GLN A 139 47.92 -0.67 -51.36
N SER A 140 49.19 -1.00 -51.12
CA SER A 140 49.59 -1.95 -50.09
C SER A 140 49.28 -1.44 -48.67
N TYR A 141 49.46 -0.14 -48.44
CA TYR A 141 49.14 0.50 -47.16
C TYR A 141 47.63 0.49 -46.88
N GLN A 142 46.80 0.80 -47.88
CA GLN A 142 45.34 0.75 -47.76
C GLN A 142 44.85 -0.68 -47.47
N LYS A 143 45.40 -1.70 -48.14
CA LYS A 143 45.06 -3.11 -47.88
C LYS A 143 45.43 -3.54 -46.47
N TYR A 144 46.64 -3.19 -46.01
CA TYR A 144 47.06 -3.42 -44.62
C TYR A 144 46.11 -2.76 -43.61
N LYS A 145 45.76 -1.49 -43.83
CA LYS A 145 44.85 -0.74 -42.95
C LYS A 145 43.45 -1.36 -42.92
N LEU A 146 42.91 -1.76 -44.07
CA LEU A 146 41.63 -2.47 -44.15
C LEU A 146 41.67 -3.81 -43.40
N ALA A 147 42.74 -4.59 -43.58
CA ALA A 147 42.89 -5.87 -42.89
C ALA A 147 43.01 -5.70 -41.37
N LEU A 148 43.67 -4.63 -40.90
CA LEU A 148 43.73 -4.27 -39.48
C LEU A 148 42.34 -3.94 -38.91
N GLU A 149 41.54 -3.15 -39.63
CA GLU A 149 40.18 -2.80 -39.20
C GLU A 149 39.26 -4.03 -39.16
N VAL A 150 39.35 -4.92 -40.16
CA VAL A 150 38.57 -6.17 -40.17
C VAL A 150 38.98 -7.09 -39.01
N LEU A 151 40.28 -7.23 -38.75
CA LEU A 151 40.77 -7.99 -37.59
C LEU A 151 40.23 -7.44 -36.27
N ASN A 152 40.32 -6.12 -36.09
CA ASN A 152 39.80 -5.46 -34.89
C ASN A 152 38.27 -5.64 -34.75
N SER A 153 37.54 -5.57 -35.86
CA SER A 153 36.10 -5.80 -35.90
C SER A 153 35.73 -7.21 -35.45
N ASN A 154 36.35 -8.24 -36.04
CA ASN A 154 36.09 -9.64 -35.69
C ASN A 154 36.51 -9.97 -34.25
N LYS A 155 37.60 -9.36 -33.76
CA LYS A 155 38.04 -9.50 -32.37
C LYS A 155 37.00 -8.94 -31.41
N ASN A 156 36.45 -7.77 -31.71
CA ASN A 156 35.38 -7.17 -30.91
C ASN A 156 34.10 -8.01 -30.97
N GLN A 157 33.73 -8.54 -32.14
CA GLN A 157 32.56 -9.40 -32.31
C GLN A 157 32.64 -10.67 -31.45
N LEU A 158 33.81 -11.34 -31.44
CA LEU A 158 34.03 -12.51 -30.59
C LEU A 158 33.93 -12.16 -29.10
N GLN A 159 34.47 -11.00 -28.70
CA GLN A 159 34.37 -10.52 -27.33
C GLN A 159 32.92 -10.26 -26.92
N ILE A 160 32.12 -9.63 -27.78
CA ILE A 160 30.68 -9.39 -27.53
C ILE A 160 29.94 -10.71 -27.35
N ILE A 161 30.20 -11.70 -28.20
CA ILE A 161 29.52 -13.01 -28.12
C ILE A 161 29.89 -13.76 -26.83
N LYS A 162 31.15 -13.67 -26.38
CA LYS A 162 31.61 -14.36 -25.17
C LYS A 162 31.25 -13.65 -23.87
N GLU A 163 31.34 -12.32 -23.85
CA GLU A 163 31.28 -11.52 -22.63
C GLU A 163 30.03 -10.64 -22.53
N GLY A 164 29.28 -10.47 -23.64
CA GLY A 164 28.13 -9.58 -23.74
C GLY A 164 28.51 -8.09 -23.75
N TYR A 165 29.77 -7.75 -24.05
CA TYR A 165 30.31 -6.39 -23.92
C TYR A 165 31.12 -5.94 -25.16
N SER A 166 30.94 -4.67 -25.56
CA SER A 166 31.75 -4.00 -26.58
C SER A 166 32.55 -2.84 -25.98
N LYS A 167 33.89 -2.82 -26.16
CA LYS A 167 34.79 -1.75 -25.69
C LYS A 167 34.41 -0.33 -26.13
N LYS A 168 33.71 -0.17 -27.25
CA LYS A 168 33.36 1.13 -27.83
C LYS A 168 32.04 1.73 -27.31
N GLN A 169 31.20 0.94 -26.64
CA GLN A 169 29.97 1.41 -26.00
C GLN A 169 30.10 1.10 -24.51
N SER A 170 30.44 2.12 -23.71
CA SER A 170 30.83 2.07 -22.30
C SER A 170 29.78 1.52 -21.30
N VAL A 171 28.82 0.71 -21.74
CA VAL A 171 27.86 0.02 -20.90
C VAL A 171 28.25 -1.44 -20.85
N VAL A 172 28.80 -1.86 -19.71
CA VAL A 172 28.96 -3.27 -19.41
C VAL A 172 27.55 -3.86 -19.28
N ALA A 173 27.00 -4.42 -20.36
CA ALA A 173 25.62 -4.92 -20.41
C ALA A 173 25.35 -6.02 -19.36
N ASN A 174 26.42 -6.60 -18.80
CA ASN A 174 26.37 -7.64 -17.80
C ASN A 174 26.23 -7.13 -16.35
N ILE A 175 26.30 -5.82 -16.10
CA ILE A 175 26.08 -5.24 -14.77
C ILE A 175 24.71 -4.58 -14.74
N VAL A 176 23.82 -5.13 -13.91
CA VAL A 176 22.52 -4.52 -13.62
C VAL A 176 22.74 -3.39 -12.61
N ARG A 177 22.25 -2.20 -12.95
CA ARG A 177 22.39 -0.99 -12.14
C ARG A 177 21.05 -0.45 -11.68
N ALA A 178 21.06 0.23 -10.53
CA ALA A 178 19.91 0.96 -10.04
C ALA A 178 19.50 2.08 -10.99
N THR A 179 18.23 2.11 -11.39
CA THR A 179 17.64 3.17 -12.23
C THR A 179 17.00 4.28 -11.41
N ILE A 180 16.75 4.03 -10.13
CA ILE A 180 16.21 4.98 -9.15
C ILE A 180 17.00 4.88 -7.85
N SER A 181 17.03 5.96 -7.08
CA SER A 181 17.48 5.91 -5.69
C SER A 181 16.34 5.42 -4.80
N GLY A 182 16.63 4.60 -3.81
CA GLY A 182 15.61 4.03 -2.93
C GLY A 182 16.13 2.87 -2.10
N THR A 183 15.21 2.10 -1.55
CA THR A 183 15.52 0.89 -0.78
C THR A 183 15.24 -0.34 -1.63
N VAL A 184 16.13 -1.34 -1.58
CA VAL A 184 15.91 -2.65 -2.19
C VAL A 184 14.84 -3.38 -1.40
N LEU A 185 13.65 -3.56 -1.98
CA LEU A 185 12.52 -4.25 -1.35
C LEU A 185 12.68 -5.76 -1.43
N GLU A 186 13.07 -6.27 -2.60
CA GLU A 186 13.08 -7.70 -2.89
C GLU A 186 14.23 -8.06 -3.84
N LEU A 187 14.82 -9.23 -3.60
CA LEU A 187 15.78 -9.91 -4.46
C LEU A 187 15.25 -11.33 -4.73
N PRO A 188 14.38 -11.53 -5.73
CA PRO A 188 13.66 -12.79 -5.92
C PRO A 188 14.55 -13.92 -6.42
N LEU A 189 15.73 -13.61 -6.97
CA LEU A 189 16.69 -14.57 -7.49
C LEU A 189 17.92 -14.66 -6.58
N LYS A 190 18.46 -15.86 -6.43
CA LYS A 190 19.72 -16.11 -5.74
C LYS A 190 20.86 -16.24 -6.74
N GLU A 191 22.08 -15.96 -6.29
CA GLU A 191 23.29 -16.22 -7.08
C GLU A 191 23.29 -17.68 -7.59
N GLY A 192 23.65 -17.87 -8.85
CA GLY A 192 23.55 -19.15 -9.57
C GLY A 192 22.23 -19.37 -10.32
N SER A 193 21.21 -18.52 -10.13
CA SER A 193 19.94 -18.64 -10.86
C SER A 193 20.10 -18.30 -12.34
N SER A 194 19.36 -19.00 -13.21
CA SER A 194 19.23 -18.63 -14.62
C SER A 194 18.37 -17.38 -14.77
N VAL A 195 18.81 -16.44 -15.62
CA VAL A 195 18.12 -15.19 -15.93
C VAL A 195 17.84 -15.11 -17.42
N ILE A 196 16.65 -14.60 -17.75
CA ILE A 196 16.18 -14.42 -19.12
C ILE A 196 16.11 -12.92 -19.40
N GLU A 197 16.59 -12.52 -20.57
CA GLU A 197 16.50 -11.13 -21.04
C GLU A 197 15.05 -10.68 -21.27
N ARG A 198 14.82 -9.39 -21.13
CA ARG A 198 13.58 -8.75 -21.54
C ARG A 198 13.58 -8.50 -23.06
N ASN A 199 12.55 -8.97 -23.75
CA ASN A 199 12.29 -8.69 -25.17
C ASN A 199 10.78 -8.54 -25.43
N ASN A 200 10.35 -8.48 -26.69
CA ASN A 200 8.94 -8.27 -27.05
C ASN A 200 8.01 -9.45 -26.67
N PHE A 201 8.57 -10.64 -26.47
CA PHE A 201 7.83 -11.87 -26.13
C PHE A 201 7.96 -12.24 -24.64
N ASN A 202 9.03 -11.81 -23.98
CA ASN A 202 9.34 -12.12 -22.58
C ASN A 202 9.59 -10.84 -21.78
N GLU A 203 8.92 -10.67 -20.64
CA GLU A 203 9.13 -9.52 -19.75
C GLU A 203 10.50 -9.49 -19.05
N GLY A 204 11.27 -10.56 -19.19
CA GLY A 204 12.57 -10.76 -18.55
C GLY A 204 12.46 -11.07 -17.06
N SER A 205 13.53 -11.67 -16.53
CA SER A 205 13.64 -12.00 -15.12
C SER A 205 13.81 -10.73 -14.27
N THR A 206 13.05 -10.63 -13.17
CA THR A 206 13.25 -9.57 -12.16
C THR A 206 14.49 -9.91 -11.33
N ILE A 207 15.45 -8.99 -11.29
CA ILE A 207 16.69 -9.12 -10.51
C ILE A 207 16.53 -8.49 -9.13
N ALA A 208 15.91 -7.32 -9.07
CA ALA A 208 15.64 -6.60 -7.82
C ALA A 208 14.39 -5.73 -7.96
N VAL A 209 13.71 -5.47 -6.85
CA VAL A 209 12.67 -4.45 -6.76
C VAL A 209 13.18 -3.32 -5.88
N ILE A 210 13.21 -2.10 -6.40
CA ILE A 210 13.67 -0.90 -5.67
C ILE A 210 12.50 0.05 -5.56
N ALA A 211 12.31 0.66 -4.38
CA ALA A 211 11.28 1.66 -4.19
C ALA A 211 11.74 2.83 -3.32
N ASP A 212 11.11 3.99 -3.52
CA ASP A 212 11.28 5.13 -2.65
C ASP A 212 10.28 5.07 -1.47
N LEU A 213 10.80 4.71 -0.30
CA LEU A 213 10.02 4.62 0.93
C LEU A 213 9.80 5.98 1.62
N LYS A 214 10.39 7.08 1.13
CA LYS A 214 10.13 8.43 1.66
C LYS A 214 8.78 8.96 1.20
N SER A 215 8.30 8.49 0.06
CA SER A 215 7.02 8.88 -0.51
C SER A 215 6.09 7.68 -0.54
N LEU A 216 5.23 7.55 0.48
CA LEU A 216 4.23 6.50 0.57
C LEU A 216 2.83 6.99 0.15
N ILE A 217 2.07 6.10 -0.44
CA ILE A 217 0.66 6.27 -0.77
C ILE A 217 -0.18 5.25 -0.01
N PHE A 218 -1.36 5.67 0.42
CA PHE A 218 -2.41 4.77 0.85
C PHE A 218 -3.13 4.24 -0.37
N LYS A 219 -3.23 2.93 -0.52
CA LYS A 219 -4.07 2.26 -1.51
C LYS A 219 -5.16 1.46 -0.81
N GLY A 220 -6.40 1.92 -0.93
CA GLY A 220 -7.58 1.29 -0.33
C GLY A 220 -8.64 0.95 -1.34
N LYS A 221 -9.69 0.25 -0.91
CA LYS A 221 -10.86 -0.07 -1.74
C LYS A 221 -12.14 0.45 -1.10
N ILE A 222 -12.95 1.18 -1.86
CA ILE A 222 -14.23 1.75 -1.39
C ILE A 222 -15.41 1.18 -2.19
N ASN A 223 -16.57 1.04 -1.55
CA ASN A 223 -17.80 0.62 -2.22
C ASN A 223 -18.42 1.77 -3.01
N GLU A 224 -19.20 1.45 -4.06
CA GLU A 224 -19.89 2.45 -4.90
C GLU A 224 -20.71 3.47 -4.10
N ASN A 225 -21.50 3.00 -3.12
CA ASN A 225 -22.36 3.85 -2.30
C ASN A 225 -21.60 4.89 -1.45
N ASP A 226 -20.33 4.64 -1.14
CA ASP A 226 -19.53 5.52 -0.29
C ASP A 226 -18.66 6.50 -1.12
N ILE A 227 -18.56 6.32 -2.44
CA ILE A 227 -17.74 7.18 -3.32
C ILE A 227 -18.26 8.61 -3.37
N VAL A 228 -19.57 8.81 -3.23
CA VAL A 228 -20.18 10.14 -3.22
C VAL A 228 -19.60 11.07 -2.15
N TYR A 229 -19.02 10.50 -1.08
CA TYR A 229 -18.39 11.25 0.00
C TYR A 229 -16.91 11.54 -0.24
N LEU A 230 -16.32 11.05 -1.32
CA LEU A 230 -14.92 11.24 -1.67
C LEU A 230 -14.77 12.10 -2.93
N ASN A 231 -14.01 13.19 -2.78
CA ASN A 231 -13.61 14.06 -3.89
C ASN A 231 -12.10 14.20 -3.90
N LYS A 232 -11.51 14.33 -5.10
CA LYS A 232 -10.08 14.58 -5.25
C LYS A 232 -9.68 15.81 -4.43
N GLY A 233 -8.60 15.70 -3.65
CA GLY A 233 -8.13 16.74 -2.74
C GLY A 233 -8.77 16.70 -1.35
N LYS A 234 -9.78 15.86 -1.10
CA LYS A 234 -10.38 15.71 0.23
C LYS A 234 -9.37 15.11 1.21
N ASN A 235 -9.28 15.70 2.40
CA ASN A 235 -8.45 15.21 3.49
C ASN A 235 -9.24 14.20 4.33
N PHE A 236 -8.55 13.17 4.81
CA PHE A 236 -9.10 12.21 5.77
C PHE A 236 -7.99 11.67 6.68
N SER A 237 -8.39 11.16 7.84
CA SER A 237 -7.45 10.60 8.81
C SER A 237 -7.11 9.17 8.43
N ILE A 238 -5.85 8.78 8.59
CA ILE A 238 -5.39 7.40 8.43
C ILE A 238 -4.71 6.96 9.72
N SER A 239 -5.03 5.77 10.19
CA SER A 239 -4.40 5.10 11.31
C SER A 239 -3.56 3.93 10.83
N ILE A 240 -2.25 3.95 11.10
CA ILE A 240 -1.33 2.87 10.71
C ILE A 240 -1.29 1.83 11.84
N THR A 241 -1.88 0.66 11.60
CA THR A 241 -2.09 -0.35 12.65
C THR A 241 -0.78 -0.88 13.22
N ALA A 242 0.23 -1.06 12.38
CA ALA A 242 1.54 -1.59 12.77
C ALA A 242 2.37 -0.62 13.65
N LEU A 243 1.95 0.64 13.79
CA LEU A 243 2.67 1.68 14.52
C LEU A 243 1.81 2.24 15.65
N ASN A 244 1.27 1.37 16.51
CA ASN A 244 0.41 1.75 17.64
C ASN A 244 -0.75 2.68 17.23
N ASN A 245 -1.36 2.41 16.06
CA ASN A 245 -2.41 3.26 15.49
C ASN A 245 -1.98 4.72 15.30
N LEU A 246 -0.73 4.94 14.85
CA LEU A 246 -0.23 6.27 14.50
C LEU A 246 -1.20 6.93 13.53
N LYS A 247 -1.79 8.05 13.98
CA LYS A 247 -2.72 8.85 13.17
C LYS A 247 -1.95 9.84 12.32
N THR A 248 -2.25 9.87 11.04
CA THR A 248 -1.74 10.85 10.09
C THR A 248 -2.87 11.32 9.17
N THR A 249 -2.67 12.45 8.51
CA THR A 249 -3.60 12.95 7.49
C THR A 249 -3.17 12.47 6.11
N ALA A 250 -4.14 12.05 5.31
CA ALA A 250 -3.94 11.76 3.90
C ALA A 250 -4.85 12.63 3.03
N ILE A 251 -4.36 12.90 1.82
CA ILE A 251 -5.04 13.72 0.83
C ILE A 251 -5.40 12.82 -0.35
N LEU A 252 -6.69 12.72 -0.66
CA LEU A 252 -7.15 11.89 -1.77
C LEU A 252 -6.56 12.40 -3.09
N ASN A 253 -5.79 11.55 -3.77
CA ASN A 253 -5.15 11.91 -5.03
C ASN A 253 -5.95 11.40 -6.23
N LYS A 254 -6.44 10.17 -6.15
CA LYS A 254 -7.13 9.50 -7.25
C LYS A 254 -8.17 8.50 -6.74
N ILE A 255 -9.28 8.42 -7.47
CA ILE A 255 -10.23 7.31 -7.41
C ILE A 255 -10.17 6.67 -8.80
N SER A 256 -9.98 5.35 -8.86
CA SER A 256 -9.97 4.63 -10.14
C SER A 256 -11.34 4.74 -10.82
N PRO A 257 -11.42 5.04 -12.13
CA PRO A 257 -12.69 5.17 -12.82
C PRO A 257 -13.37 3.81 -13.10
N LYS A 258 -12.63 2.71 -12.94
CA LYS A 258 -13.11 1.33 -13.16
C LYS A 258 -13.32 0.64 -11.82
N GLY A 259 -14.55 0.19 -11.59
CA GLY A 259 -14.89 -0.70 -10.49
C GLY A 259 -14.38 -2.13 -10.73
N ILE A 260 -14.03 -2.80 -9.64
CA ILE A 260 -13.60 -4.20 -9.61
C ILE A 260 -14.63 -4.94 -8.75
N GLU A 261 -15.26 -5.96 -9.31
CA GLU A 261 -16.14 -6.84 -8.55
C GLU A 261 -15.30 -7.72 -7.62
N GLN A 262 -15.64 -7.70 -6.34
CA GLN A 262 -14.98 -8.53 -5.33
C GLN A 262 -16.04 -9.08 -4.38
N ASN A 263 -16.27 -10.40 -4.46
CA ASN A 263 -17.29 -11.11 -3.70
C ASN A 263 -18.72 -10.56 -3.93
N GLY A 264 -19.09 -10.28 -5.20
CA GLY A 264 -20.42 -9.76 -5.55
C GLY A 264 -20.65 -8.29 -5.20
N VAL A 265 -19.62 -7.58 -4.73
CA VAL A 265 -19.68 -6.14 -4.41
C VAL A 265 -18.70 -5.40 -5.31
N ILE A 266 -19.20 -4.37 -5.99
CA ILE A 266 -18.37 -3.48 -6.81
C ILE A 266 -17.58 -2.54 -5.90
N LYS A 267 -16.25 -2.55 -6.05
CA LYS A 267 -15.32 -1.70 -5.30
C LYS A 267 -14.42 -0.91 -6.22
N PHE A 268 -14.03 0.28 -5.78
CA PHE A 268 -13.15 1.17 -6.53
C PHE A 268 -11.85 1.36 -5.75
N ASP A 269 -10.73 1.31 -6.46
CA ASP A 269 -9.42 1.59 -5.85
C ASP A 269 -9.29 3.10 -5.60
N ILE A 270 -8.84 3.46 -4.41
CA ILE A 270 -8.50 4.83 -4.04
C ILE A 270 -7.02 4.93 -3.71
N GLU A 271 -6.41 6.02 -4.14
CA GLU A 271 -5.02 6.36 -3.84
C GLU A 271 -4.98 7.72 -3.16
N ALA A 272 -4.36 7.77 -1.99
CA ALA A 272 -4.16 9.01 -1.24
C ALA A 272 -2.70 9.20 -0.87
N LYS A 273 -2.23 10.44 -0.98
CA LYS A 273 -0.88 10.83 -0.53
C LYS A 273 -0.90 10.98 0.97
N ILE A 274 0.09 10.40 1.65
CA ILE A 274 0.20 10.48 3.11
C ILE A 274 1.36 11.38 3.45
N ASN A 275 1.21 12.19 4.49
CA ASN A 275 2.32 12.93 5.08
C ASN A 275 2.73 12.27 6.40
N ILE A 276 3.82 11.51 6.40
CA ILE A 276 4.27 10.82 7.63
C ILE A 276 5.11 11.81 8.45
N PRO A 277 4.73 12.09 9.70
CA PRO A 277 5.51 13.00 10.54
C PRO A 277 6.83 12.33 10.96
N GLY A 278 7.96 12.91 10.54
CA GLY A 278 9.31 12.59 11.03
C GLY A 278 10.09 11.56 10.19
N ASP A 279 11.36 11.87 9.91
CA ASP A 279 12.30 11.01 9.17
C ASP A 279 12.76 9.75 9.92
N THR A 280 12.42 9.62 11.20
CA THR A 280 12.87 8.53 12.08
C THR A 280 11.99 7.29 12.06
N ILE A 281 10.75 7.39 11.57
CA ILE A 281 9.81 6.26 11.55
C ILE A 281 10.05 5.42 10.29
N LYS A 282 10.67 4.25 10.46
CA LYS A 282 10.88 3.28 9.37
C LYS A 282 9.58 2.56 9.05
N ILE A 283 8.78 3.12 8.13
CA ILE A 283 7.60 2.44 7.59
C ILE A 283 8.04 1.45 6.51
N ARG A 284 7.52 0.22 6.59
CA ARG A 284 7.74 -0.80 5.55
C ARG A 284 6.58 -0.78 4.55
N SER A 285 6.89 -1.06 3.29
CA SER A 285 5.87 -1.29 2.27
C SER A 285 4.97 -2.46 2.69
N GLY A 286 3.68 -2.35 2.39
CA GLY A 286 2.67 -3.37 2.70
C GLY A 286 2.04 -3.25 4.09
N TYR A 287 2.35 -2.22 4.88
CA TYR A 287 1.66 -2.00 6.16
C TYR A 287 0.18 -1.74 5.97
N THR A 288 -0.65 -2.39 6.78
CA THR A 288 -2.09 -2.13 6.82
C THR A 288 -2.37 -0.79 7.49
N ALA A 289 -3.27 -0.03 6.89
CA ALA A 289 -3.76 1.21 7.46
C ALA A 289 -5.29 1.28 7.32
N ILE A 290 -5.91 2.00 8.25
CA ILE A 290 -7.36 2.24 8.27
C ILE A 290 -7.59 3.73 8.01
N ALA A 291 -8.25 4.03 6.91
CA ALA A 291 -8.73 5.37 6.60
C ALA A 291 -10.08 5.59 7.28
N ASP A 292 -10.21 6.74 7.93
CA ASP A 292 -11.42 7.23 8.57
C ASP A 292 -11.96 8.42 7.77
N ILE A 293 -13.05 8.18 7.05
CA ILE A 293 -13.67 9.15 6.15
C ILE A 293 -14.97 9.65 6.77
N ILE A 294 -15.02 10.96 6.97
CA ILE A 294 -16.24 11.65 7.40
C ILE A 294 -17.22 11.68 6.22
N THR A 295 -18.37 11.01 6.38
CA THR A 295 -19.44 11.00 5.38
C THR A 295 -20.47 12.09 5.65
N GLU A 296 -20.88 12.24 6.91
CA GLU A 296 -21.88 13.22 7.32
C GLU A 296 -21.45 13.87 8.64
N LYS A 297 -21.73 15.17 8.77
CA LYS A 297 -21.47 15.94 9.99
C LYS A 297 -22.66 16.84 10.27
N ARG A 298 -23.12 16.84 11.51
CA ARG A 298 -24.14 17.75 12.03
C ARG A 298 -23.55 18.50 13.21
N ASP A 299 -23.53 19.82 13.10
CA ASP A 299 -22.98 20.69 14.13
C ASP A 299 -24.08 21.22 15.04
N SER A 300 -23.82 21.25 16.34
CA SER A 300 -24.70 21.83 17.38
C SER A 300 -26.14 21.28 17.37
N VAL A 301 -26.27 19.95 17.36
CA VAL A 301 -27.57 19.24 17.39
C VAL A 301 -27.88 18.66 18.77
N LEU A 302 -29.16 18.50 19.10
CA LEU A 302 -29.57 17.90 20.36
C LEU A 302 -29.34 16.38 20.30
N THR A 303 -28.53 15.86 21.21
CA THR A 303 -28.07 14.47 21.20
C THR A 303 -28.35 13.77 22.52
N ILE A 304 -28.53 12.45 22.43
CA ILE A 304 -28.61 11.55 23.57
C ILE A 304 -27.77 10.29 23.27
N ASP A 305 -27.37 9.56 24.32
CA ASP A 305 -26.77 8.23 24.13
C ASP A 305 -27.79 7.30 23.43
N GLU A 306 -27.37 6.66 22.35
CA GLU A 306 -28.23 5.80 21.53
C GLU A 306 -28.79 4.61 22.32
N LYS A 307 -28.03 4.11 23.31
CA LYS A 307 -28.47 3.05 24.24
C LYS A 307 -29.74 3.40 25.03
N ASN A 308 -30.06 4.68 25.17
CA ASN A 308 -31.23 5.15 25.91
C ASN A 308 -32.52 5.15 25.05
N LEU A 309 -32.40 4.87 23.74
CA LEU A 309 -33.55 4.72 22.86
C LEU A 309 -34.17 3.32 22.96
N ILE A 310 -35.50 3.29 22.86
CA ILE A 310 -36.28 2.06 22.78
C ILE A 310 -36.94 2.02 21.40
N PHE A 311 -36.52 1.06 20.59
CA PHE A 311 -37.11 0.81 19.27
C PHE A 311 -38.29 -0.16 19.41
N LYS A 312 -39.46 0.23 18.90
CA LYS A 312 -40.64 -0.63 18.81
C LYS A 312 -41.25 -0.51 17.41
N GLY A 313 -40.94 -1.49 16.56
CA GLY A 313 -41.24 -1.41 15.13
C GLY A 313 -40.60 -0.17 14.51
N ASP A 314 -41.38 0.59 13.75
CA ASP A 314 -40.92 1.81 13.06
C ASP A 314 -40.95 3.06 13.96
N THR A 315 -41.16 2.90 15.26
CA THR A 315 -41.28 4.02 16.20
C THR A 315 -40.24 3.98 17.29
N THR A 316 -39.62 5.13 17.53
CA THR A 316 -38.56 5.30 18.52
C THR A 316 -39.08 6.08 19.73
N PHE A 317 -38.75 5.59 20.92
CA PHE A 317 -39.18 6.19 22.18
C PHE A 317 -38.00 6.41 23.13
N VAL A 318 -38.18 7.39 24.02
CA VAL A 318 -37.30 7.63 25.17
C VAL A 318 -38.15 7.67 26.42
N GLN A 319 -37.58 7.24 27.55
CA GLN A 319 -38.25 7.32 28.85
C GLN A 319 -37.88 8.63 29.53
N VAL A 320 -38.81 9.57 29.62
CA VAL A 320 -38.59 10.88 30.25
C VAL A 320 -39.17 10.88 31.66
N LEU A 321 -38.38 11.36 32.62
CA LEU A 321 -38.77 11.51 34.02
C LEU A 321 -39.89 12.55 34.15
N LYS A 322 -41.00 12.15 34.76
CA LYS A 322 -42.10 13.01 35.20
C LYS A 322 -42.07 13.19 36.71
N LYS A 323 -43.04 13.96 37.23
CA LYS A 323 -43.22 14.16 38.68
C LYS A 323 -43.40 12.81 39.39
N SER A 324 -42.87 12.70 40.61
CA SER A 324 -42.96 11.50 41.47
C SER A 324 -42.16 10.28 41.00
N ASN A 325 -41.02 10.47 40.32
CA ASN A 325 -40.09 9.41 39.91
C ASN A 325 -40.67 8.38 38.92
N LEU A 326 -41.75 8.75 38.24
CA LEU A 326 -42.39 7.97 37.19
C LEU A 326 -41.78 8.34 35.83
N PHE A 327 -41.57 7.35 34.96
CA PHE A 327 -41.05 7.56 33.61
C PHE A 327 -42.14 7.36 32.57
N GLU A 328 -42.31 8.35 31.69
CA GLU A 328 -43.24 8.28 30.57
C GLU A 328 -42.49 7.95 29.28
N LYS A 329 -43.05 7.06 28.46
CA LYS A 329 -42.53 6.79 27.11
C LYS A 329 -42.94 7.94 26.19
N LYS A 330 -41.97 8.76 25.80
CA LYS A 330 -42.15 9.87 24.86
C LYS A 330 -41.65 9.44 23.48
N ARG A 331 -42.47 9.61 22.46
CA ARG A 331 -42.06 9.37 21.07
C ARG A 331 -41.09 10.46 20.63
N VAL A 332 -40.02 10.07 19.94
CA VAL A 332 -39.03 10.99 19.38
C VAL A 332 -38.79 10.70 17.91
N LYS A 333 -38.41 11.73 17.15
CA LYS A 333 -37.84 11.56 15.81
C LYS A 333 -36.33 11.71 15.92
N THR A 334 -35.61 10.78 15.29
CA THR A 334 -34.16 10.71 15.31
C THR A 334 -33.59 11.20 13.98
N GLY A 335 -32.37 11.74 14.03
CA GLY A 335 -31.59 12.17 12.86
C GLY A 335 -30.34 11.34 12.69
N LEU A 336 -29.19 12.00 12.48
CA LEU A 336 -27.90 11.36 12.31
C LEU A 336 -27.48 10.60 13.58
N SER A 337 -26.98 9.38 13.43
CA SER A 337 -26.31 8.61 14.51
C SER A 337 -24.85 8.33 14.15
N ASP A 338 -23.97 8.40 15.14
CA ASP A 338 -22.58 7.95 15.08
C ASP A 338 -22.36 6.57 15.74
N GLY A 339 -23.42 5.91 16.20
CA GLY A 339 -23.40 4.59 16.87
C GLY A 339 -23.19 4.65 18.38
N LEU A 340 -22.82 5.79 18.93
CA LEU A 340 -22.79 6.05 20.37
C LEU A 340 -23.88 7.05 20.76
N ARG A 341 -24.03 8.09 19.94
CA ARG A 341 -24.99 9.17 20.11
C ARG A 341 -25.81 9.35 18.86
N ILE A 342 -27.01 9.86 19.09
CA ILE A 342 -28.00 10.08 18.05
C ILE A 342 -28.67 11.43 18.22
N GLU A 343 -28.86 12.10 17.07
CA GLU A 343 -29.57 13.35 16.96
C GLU A 343 -31.07 13.14 17.24
N ILE A 344 -31.64 14.04 18.03
CA ILE A 344 -33.08 14.13 18.25
C ILE A 344 -33.59 15.40 17.58
N THR A 345 -34.37 15.24 16.51
CA THR A 345 -34.92 16.35 15.73
C THR A 345 -36.25 16.84 16.30
N GLU A 346 -37.07 15.93 16.85
CA GLU A 346 -38.35 16.26 17.46
C GLU A 346 -38.65 15.38 18.68
N GLY A 347 -39.44 15.93 19.60
CA GLY A 347 -40.02 15.17 20.71
C GLY A 347 -39.25 15.25 22.02
N LEU A 348 -38.10 15.93 22.08
CA LEU A 348 -37.36 16.13 23.33
C LEU A 348 -36.80 17.56 23.45
N ASN A 349 -36.78 18.08 24.67
CA ASN A 349 -36.16 19.37 25.00
C ASN A 349 -34.86 19.15 25.79
N LYS A 350 -33.94 20.13 25.75
CA LYS A 350 -32.65 20.09 26.47
C LYS A 350 -32.79 19.82 27.98
N ASN A 351 -33.89 20.25 28.59
CA ASN A 351 -34.12 20.12 30.02
C ASN A 351 -34.78 18.79 30.43
N ASP A 352 -35.21 17.98 29.46
CA ASP A 352 -35.85 16.69 29.73
C ASP A 352 -34.82 15.72 30.33
N LYS A 353 -35.17 15.09 31.45
CA LYS A 353 -34.34 14.07 32.11
C LYS A 353 -34.74 12.70 31.60
N ILE A 354 -33.83 12.04 30.88
CA ILE A 354 -34.03 10.74 30.24
C ILE A 354 -33.52 9.64 31.17
N LYS A 355 -34.25 8.53 31.27
CA LYS A 355 -33.79 7.35 31.99
C LYS A 355 -32.60 6.72 31.26
N VAL A 356 -31.51 6.51 31.98
CA VAL A 356 -30.38 5.71 31.50
C VAL A 356 -30.81 4.24 31.51
N GLN A 357 -30.71 3.58 30.35
CA GLN A 357 -30.91 2.13 30.27
C GLN A 357 -29.59 1.43 30.65
N ASP A 358 -29.70 0.31 31.35
CA ASP A 358 -28.56 -0.51 31.80
C ASP A 358 -28.03 -1.43 30.69
#